data_AF-A0A4Q2XV19-F1
#
_entry.id   AF-A0A4Q2XV19-F1
#
_cell.length_a   1.000
_cell.length_b   1.000
_cell.length_c   1.000
_cell.angle_alpha   90.00
_cell.angle_beta   90.00
_cell.angle_gamma   90.00
#
_symmetry.space_group_name_H-M   'P 1'
#
loop_
_entity.id
_entity.type
_entity.pdbx_description
1 polymer ?
#
loop_
_entity_poly.entity_id
_entity_poly.type
_entity_poly.pdbx_seq_one_letter_code
_entity_poly.pdbx_strand_id
1 'polypeptide(L)' 'MKLIQLDGTTGGGQMLRTALSLAMITGQPFRMTNIRGKGPKPGLMRQHL' A
#
# COMPACT_ATOMS: atom_id res chain seq x y z
N MET A 1 17.38 -2.75 9.24
CA MET A 1 15.95 -2.38 9.21
C MET A 1 15.18 -3.50 8.50
N LYS A 2 14.03 -3.92 9.05
CA LYS A 2 13.22 -5.02 8.49
C LYS A 2 12.22 -4.45 7.48
N LEU A 3 12.23 -4.97 6.25
CA LEU A 3 11.27 -4.61 5.22
C LEU A 3 9.91 -5.25 5.55
N ILE A 4 8.85 -4.45 5.64
CA ILE A 4 7.49 -4.93 5.85
C ILE A 4 6.87 -5.31 4.50
N GLN A 5 6.34 -6.53 4.37
CA GLN A 5 5.60 -6.95 3.18
C GLN A 5 4.10 -6.86 3.43
N LEU A 6 3.38 -6.23 2.52
CA LEU A 6 1.93 -6.05 2.60
C LEU A 6 1.25 -6.60 1.33
N ASP A 7 0.17 -7.34 1.49
CA ASP A 7 -0.71 -7.73 0.39
C ASP A 7 -1.90 -6.77 0.30
N GLY A 8 -1.96 -6.00 -0.78
CA GLY A 8 -3.00 -5.02 -1.06
C GLY A 8 -4.19 -5.56 -1.86
N THR A 9 -4.29 -6.90 -2.00
CA THR A 9 -5.39 -7.57 -2.70
C THR A 9 -6.74 -7.13 -2.16
N THR A 10 -6.84 -7.03 -0.83
CA THR A 10 -7.95 -6.43 -0.08
C THR A 10 -7.51 -5.08 0.48
N GLY A 11 -8.43 -4.12 0.65
CA GLY A 11 -8.10 -2.85 1.33
C GLY A 11 -7.90 -1.61 0.45
N GLY A 12 -8.14 -1.70 -0.86
CA GLY A 12 -8.32 -0.53 -1.72
C GLY A 12 -7.12 0.45 -1.72
N GLY A 13 -7.40 1.74 -1.94
CA GLY A 13 -6.40 2.80 -1.80
C GLY A 13 -6.20 3.27 -0.36
N GLN A 14 -7.02 2.81 0.60
CA GLN A 14 -6.89 3.20 2.00
C GLN A 14 -5.69 2.51 2.66
N MET A 15 -5.50 1.21 2.38
CA MET A 15 -4.38 0.45 2.94
C MET A 15 -3.03 1.03 2.51
N LEU A 16 -2.91 1.45 1.24
CA LEU A 16 -1.72 2.12 0.74
C LEU A 16 -1.42 3.43 1.48
N ARG A 17 -2.44 4.27 1.71
CA ARG A 17 -2.28 5.54 2.44
C ARG A 17 -1.83 5.32 3.88
N THR A 18 -2.46 4.39 4.59
CA THR A 18 -2.09 4.08 5.97
C THR A 18 -0.68 3.52 6.07
N ALA A 19 -0.31 2.59 5.17
CA ALA A 19 1.04 2.02 5.15
C ALA A 19 2.11 3.07 4.86
N LEU A 20 1.86 3.98 3.92
CA LEU A 20 2.78 5.08 3.60
C LEU A 20 2.94 6.04 4.79
N SER A 21 1.83 6.45 5.42
CA SER A 21 1.88 7.32 6.61
C SER A 21 2.66 6.67 7.76
N LEU A 22 2.41 5.39 8.03
CA LEU A 22 3.14 4.66 9.08
C LEU A 22 4.62 4.54 8.74
N ALA A 23 4.98 4.21 7.50
CA ALA A 23 6.36 4.09 7.08
C ALA A 23 7.14 5.40 7.22
N MET A 24 6.49 6.53 6.92
CA MET A 24 7.08 7.86 7.14
C MET A 24 7.28 8.18 8.62
N ILE A 25 6.32 7.81 9.48
CA ILE A 25 6.40 8.08 10.94
C ILE A 25 7.43 7.17 11.62
N THR A 26 7.48 5.88 11.26
CA THR A 26 8.33 4.89 11.94
C THR A 26 9.70 4.73 11.30
N GLY A 27 9.90 5.29 10.09
CA GLY A 27 11.10 5.06 9.29
C GLY A 27 11.26 3.61 8.82
N GLN A 28 10.21 2.79 8.91
CA GLN A 28 10.26 1.40 8.49
C GLN A 28 9.87 1.27 7.01
N PRO A 29 10.78 0.77 6.14
CA PRO A 29 10.45 0.59 4.74
C PRO A 29 9.43 -0.55 4.59
N PHE A 30 8.54 -0.41 3.59
CA PHE A 30 7.57 -1.44 3.23
C PHE A 30 7.53 -1.70 1.72
N ARG A 31 7.06 -2.88 1.35
CA ARG A 31 6.74 -3.27 -0.02
C ARG A 31 5.31 -3.79 -0.06
N MET A 32 4.48 -3.20 -0.91
CA MET A 32 3.10 -3.65 -1.12
C MET A 32 2.95 -4.32 -2.48
N THR A 33 2.34 -5.50 -2.51
CA THR A 33 1.97 -6.23 -3.73
C THR A 33 0.46 -6.19 -3.94
N ASN A 34 -0.01 -6.49 -5.16
CA ASN A 34 -1.43 -6.59 -5.51
C ASN A 34 -2.27 -5.37 -5.11
N ILE A 35 -1.73 -4.15 -5.22
CA ILE A 35 -2.43 -2.92 -4.84
C ILE A 35 -3.78 -2.88 -5.54
N ARG A 36 -4.88 -2.89 -4.77
CA ARG A 36 -6.25 -2.88 -5.28
C ARG A 36 -6.61 -4.11 -6.13
N GLY A 37 -6.01 -5.27 -5.85
CA GLY A 37 -6.10 -6.48 -6.67
C GLY A 37 -7.53 -7.02 -6.88
N LYS A 38 -8.44 -6.85 -5.92
CA LYS A 38 -9.87 -7.23 -6.05
C LYS A 38 -10.79 -6.14 -6.64
N GLY A 39 -10.28 -4.94 -6.94
CA GLY A 39 -11.10 -3.82 -7.39
C GLY A 39 -11.38 -3.81 -8.90
N PRO A 40 -12.44 -3.11 -9.38
CA PRO A 40 -12.78 -3.02 -10.81
C PRO A 40 -11.71 -2.31 -11.65
N LYS A 41 -10.84 -1.53 -11.01
CA LYS A 41 -9.64 -0.94 -11.62
C LYS A 41 -8.46 -1.29 -10.72
N PRO A 42 -7.76 -2.42 -10.90
CA PRO A 42 -6.64 -2.79 -10.04
C PRO A 42 -5.44 -1.84 -10.23
N GLY A 43 -4.50 -1.90 -9.30
CA GLY A 43 -3.27 -1.11 -9.34
C GLY A 43 -3.41 0.32 -8.81
N LEU A 44 -2.32 1.06 -8.98
CA LEU A 44 -2.23 2.48 -8.65
C LEU A 44 -3.09 3.30 -9.63
N MET A 45 -3.65 4.39 -9.12
CA MET A 45 -4.42 5.36 -9.89
C MET A 45 -3.79 6.72 -9.67
N ARG A 46 -4.19 7.71 -10.45
CA ARG A 46 -3.70 9.08 -10.34
C ARG A 46 -3.76 9.65 -8.91
N GLN A 47 -4.79 9.30 -8.14
CA GLN A 47 -4.94 9.76 -6.74
C GLN A 47 -3.99 9.08 -5.72
N HIS A 48 -3.24 8.06 -6.15
CA HIS A 48 -2.29 7.33 -5.30
C HIS A 48 -0.83 7.77 -5.54
N LEU A 49 -0.59 8.53 -6.60
CA LEU A 49 0.67 9.20 -6.94
C LEU A 49 0.60 10.64 -6.43
#